data_AF-A0A933QS85-F1
#
_entry.id   AF-A0A933QS85-F1
#
_cell.length_a   1.000
_cell.length_b   1.000
_cell.length_c   1.000
_cell.angle_alpha   90.00
_cell.angle_beta   90.00
_cell.angle_gamma   90.00
#
_symmetry.space_group_name_H-M   'P 1'
#
loop_
_entity.id
_entity.type
_entity.pdbx_description
1 polymer ?
#
loop_
_entity_poly.entity_id
_entity_poly.type
_entity_poly.pdbx_seq_one_letter_code
_entity_poly.pdbx_strand_id
1 'polypeptide(L)'
;MNHIQLDFVESAAFLPPVIVPLTPTNTATPVSPTRTSTATPTQTRTATSTATATPTRTNTPSPTATATPTNPPFPSTIVLNELLPNAKAKDWNNDGVTNADDQWVEIYNTGATASDVSGWKIDTGDKTLAFTLPASTIIASHSYLVFYKNQTKLALDATSHLRLLHPDGSMADAIQYTQLDDDRVHARSVDGTGTWRLGCVPSANARNCQAEANVTTSFAMPYFRQTIVSPVSSIDPSVVVTNVLLAILLALAMGFFGNLLNDAIESHEEHVAQLLGPVNTAVTRFKQAGSSFDNWMSASRLAWLGFAIKLVVILAIYGTILAYLDPSFSFITQDGLMLIVALGLSTGLIGMVDDLTSYAILRARGGDGVIRMHSGNFFIVVFSTLFSRVSGIVPGLILGSPAGIEDVQDPGVGKYLDLLGILSTITVALLAWFLAPLFGSDAWFNTLFLLIFAAGIQTTFFEMLPISYLHGKGIFQFNRIIWLVLFALSTAIFLQTMLNPNGAFISAFNSPNIVILSITVIAFCLFCTGMWFYLQQLDKKSVATE
;
A
#
# COMPACT_ATOMS: atom_id res chain seq x y z
N MET A 1 -26.94 -43.69 -24.54
CA MET A 1 -27.76 -42.68 -25.22
C MET A 1 -27.75 -41.45 -24.34
N ASN A 2 -27.10 -40.33 -24.66
CA ASN A 2 -26.42 -39.96 -25.92
C ASN A 2 -24.94 -39.58 -25.72
N HIS A 3 -24.13 -39.87 -26.73
CA HIS A 3 -22.78 -39.32 -26.93
C HIS A 3 -22.87 -37.96 -27.65
N ILE A 4 -21.68 -37.41 -27.97
CA ILE A 4 -21.32 -36.38 -28.99
C ILE A 4 -20.83 -35.09 -28.31
N GLN A 5 -19.69 -34.50 -28.67
CA GLN A 5 -18.43 -34.94 -29.31
C GLN A 5 -17.39 -33.85 -29.01
N LEU A 6 -16.09 -34.16 -29.08
CA LEU A 6 -15.01 -33.16 -29.11
C LEU A 6 -14.51 -33.06 -30.55
N ASP A 7 -14.54 -31.88 -31.15
CA ASP A 7 -13.83 -31.61 -32.40
C ASP A 7 -12.79 -30.50 -32.17
N PHE A 8 -11.52 -30.92 -32.26
CA PHE A 8 -10.38 -30.03 -32.49
C PHE A 8 -10.23 -29.82 -34.00
N VAL A 9 -10.02 -28.59 -34.44
CA VAL A 9 -9.38 -28.32 -35.74
C VAL A 9 -8.26 -27.30 -35.56
N GLU A 10 -7.08 -27.69 -36.01
CA GLU A 10 -5.81 -26.97 -35.96
C GLU A 10 -5.50 -26.43 -37.36
N SER A 11 -5.12 -25.15 -37.51
CA SER A 11 -4.11 -24.73 -38.52
C SER A 11 -3.74 -23.23 -38.51
N ALA A 12 -2.42 -22.99 -38.52
CA ALA A 12 -1.68 -21.94 -39.25
C ALA A 12 -2.06 -20.44 -39.19
N ALA A 13 -1.15 -19.72 -38.51
CA ALA A 13 -0.79 -18.31 -38.61
C ALA A 13 -0.91 -17.60 -39.97
N PHE A 14 -1.31 -16.31 -39.92
CA PHE A 14 -0.86 -15.23 -40.81
C PHE A 14 -0.77 -13.89 -40.06
N LEU A 15 0.15 -13.01 -40.47
CA LEU A 15 0.50 -11.73 -39.81
C LEU A 15 -0.44 -10.56 -40.19
N PRO A 16 -0.47 -9.44 -39.42
CA PRO A 16 -1.51 -8.41 -39.52
C PRO A 16 -1.20 -7.26 -40.51
N PRO A 17 -2.24 -6.54 -41.00
CA PRO A 17 -2.06 -5.26 -41.68
C PRO A 17 -2.31 -4.04 -40.77
N VAL A 18 -1.40 -3.08 -40.93
CA VAL A 18 -1.38 -1.68 -40.48
C VAL A 18 -2.73 -0.95 -40.53
N ILE A 19 -3.02 -0.14 -39.51
CA ILE A 19 -4.11 0.87 -39.51
C ILE A 19 -3.52 2.28 -39.64
N VAL A 20 -4.03 3.07 -40.58
CA VAL A 20 -3.75 4.50 -40.76
C VAL A 20 -5.05 5.28 -40.53
N PRO A 21 -5.05 6.40 -39.76
CA PRO A 21 -6.29 7.12 -39.43
C PRO A 21 -6.84 7.97 -40.59
N LEU A 22 -8.17 8.04 -40.68
CA LEU A 22 -8.89 8.85 -41.67
C LEU A 22 -9.23 10.26 -41.17
N THR A 23 -9.23 11.22 -42.09
CA THR A 23 -9.40 12.66 -41.86
C THR A 23 -10.87 13.06 -41.66
N PRO A 24 -11.20 13.96 -40.72
CA PRO A 24 -12.57 14.47 -40.56
C PRO A 24 -12.92 15.50 -41.66
N THR A 25 -14.11 15.36 -42.25
CA THR A 25 -14.67 16.30 -43.24
C THR A 25 -15.67 17.24 -42.59
N ASN A 26 -15.46 18.56 -42.71
CA ASN A 26 -16.43 19.57 -42.27
C ASN A 26 -17.61 19.67 -43.24
N THR A 27 -18.84 19.68 -42.73
CA THR A 27 -20.05 20.07 -43.47
C THR A 27 -20.83 21.08 -42.65
N ALA A 28 -21.05 22.28 -43.21
CA ALA A 28 -21.80 23.35 -42.57
C ALA A 28 -23.15 23.57 -43.29
N THR A 29 -24.21 23.81 -42.51
CA THR A 29 -25.49 24.33 -43.03
C THR A 29 -26.10 25.30 -42.00
N PRO A 30 -26.84 26.35 -42.42
CA PRO A 30 -26.96 27.58 -41.62
C PRO A 30 -28.30 27.75 -40.91
N VAL A 31 -28.36 28.69 -39.96
CA VAL A 31 -29.60 29.27 -39.41
C VAL A 31 -29.76 30.73 -39.83
N SER A 32 -30.99 31.14 -40.10
CA SER A 32 -31.37 32.46 -40.64
C SER A 32 -32.30 33.20 -39.67
N PRO A 33 -32.14 34.52 -39.45
CA PRO A 33 -33.11 35.34 -38.74
C PRO A 33 -34.01 36.16 -39.69
N THR A 34 -35.31 36.23 -39.36
CA THR A 34 -36.31 37.06 -40.08
C THR A 34 -36.60 38.38 -39.34
N ARG A 35 -37.06 39.39 -40.09
CA ARG A 35 -37.10 40.84 -39.79
C ARG A 35 -38.34 41.31 -39.00
N THR A 36 -38.31 42.57 -38.50
CA THR A 36 -39.36 43.64 -38.54
C THR A 36 -39.03 44.76 -37.53
N SER A 37 -39.27 46.08 -37.70
CA SER A 37 -39.39 47.02 -38.86
C SER A 37 -39.48 48.50 -38.33
N THR A 38 -39.77 49.49 -39.19
CA THR A 38 -40.42 50.82 -38.86
C THR A 38 -39.55 51.89 -38.16
N ALA A 39 -39.48 53.18 -38.56
CA ALA A 39 -39.92 53.89 -39.78
C ALA A 39 -39.14 55.24 -39.99
N THR A 40 -39.29 55.82 -41.19
CA THR A 40 -38.72 57.11 -41.66
C THR A 40 -39.55 58.33 -41.19
N PRO A 41 -39.06 59.58 -41.31
CA PRO A 41 -39.45 60.36 -42.50
C PRO A 41 -38.34 61.26 -43.13
N THR A 42 -38.60 61.67 -44.37
CA THR A 42 -37.71 62.38 -45.31
C THR A 42 -37.93 63.89 -45.29
N GLN A 43 -36.88 64.71 -45.53
CA GLN A 43 -37.01 65.83 -46.48
C GLN A 43 -35.68 66.41 -47.01
N THR A 44 -35.74 66.89 -48.26
CA THR A 44 -34.65 67.43 -49.07
C THR A 44 -34.74 68.96 -49.14
N ARG A 45 -33.61 69.68 -49.15
CA ARG A 45 -33.51 71.03 -49.75
C ARG A 45 -32.22 71.18 -50.56
N THR A 46 -32.34 71.89 -51.67
CA THR A 46 -31.30 72.09 -52.68
C THR A 46 -30.51 73.39 -52.45
N ALA A 47 -29.27 73.38 -52.95
CA ALA A 47 -28.21 74.40 -52.99
C ALA A 47 -28.55 75.90 -52.99
N THR A 48 -27.58 76.73 -52.53
CA THR A 48 -27.06 77.91 -53.26
C THR A 48 -25.66 78.33 -52.75
N SER A 49 -24.83 78.82 -53.67
CA SER A 49 -23.43 79.30 -53.64
C SER A 49 -22.77 79.82 -52.34
N THR A 50 -21.45 79.62 -52.21
CA THR A 50 -20.48 80.64 -51.74
C THR A 50 -19.09 80.38 -52.37
N ALA A 51 -18.23 81.40 -52.36
CA ALA A 51 -17.09 81.62 -53.27
C ALA A 51 -15.82 80.74 -53.08
N THR A 52 -15.01 80.78 -54.13
CA THR A 52 -13.63 80.32 -54.27
C THR A 52 -12.71 80.66 -53.10
N ALA A 53 -11.89 79.69 -52.68
CA ALA A 53 -10.68 79.92 -51.89
C ALA A 53 -9.43 79.34 -52.61
N THR A 54 -8.32 80.06 -52.47
CA THR A 54 -7.00 79.88 -53.11
C THR A 54 -6.39 78.47 -52.96
N PRO A 55 -5.61 77.95 -53.95
CA PRO A 55 -5.01 76.62 -53.88
C PRO A 55 -3.96 76.50 -52.77
N THR A 56 -4.18 75.54 -51.86
CA THR A 56 -3.17 75.06 -50.89
C THR A 56 -2.19 74.12 -51.58
N ARG A 57 -0.89 74.21 -51.25
CA ARG A 57 0.14 73.32 -51.81
C ARG A 57 -0.18 71.84 -51.55
N THR A 58 -0.20 71.05 -52.62
CA THR A 58 -0.17 69.58 -52.53
C THR A 58 1.18 69.14 -51.99
N ASN A 59 1.20 68.48 -50.82
CA ASN A 59 2.39 67.76 -50.37
C ASN A 59 2.52 66.47 -51.19
N THR A 60 3.66 66.29 -51.85
CA THR A 60 4.02 65.03 -52.51
C THR A 60 3.96 63.89 -51.49
N PRO A 61 3.26 62.77 -51.77
CA PRO A 61 3.30 61.61 -50.88
C PRO A 61 4.72 61.06 -50.83
N SER A 62 5.33 61.09 -49.64
CA SER A 62 6.56 60.37 -49.37
C SER A 62 6.30 58.86 -49.55
N PRO A 63 7.23 58.08 -50.15
CA PRO A 63 7.03 56.65 -50.31
C PRO A 63 6.80 56.00 -48.94
N THR A 64 5.58 55.48 -48.73
CA THR A 64 5.25 54.73 -47.52
C THR A 64 6.12 53.48 -47.50
N ALA A 65 7.00 53.38 -46.51
CA ALA A 65 7.78 52.17 -46.30
C ALA A 65 6.81 51.01 -46.07
N THR A 66 6.82 50.01 -46.96
CA THR A 66 6.09 48.76 -46.76
C THR A 66 6.57 48.16 -45.45
N ALA A 67 5.67 48.04 -44.48
CA ALA A 67 6.00 47.42 -43.21
C ALA A 67 6.45 45.98 -43.48
N THR A 68 7.72 45.69 -43.17
CA THR A 68 8.24 44.31 -43.11
C THR A 68 7.27 43.49 -42.25
N PRO A 69 6.80 42.32 -42.69
CA PRO A 69 5.91 41.50 -41.88
C PRO A 69 6.62 41.19 -40.56
N THR A 70 6.15 41.82 -39.49
CA THR A 70 6.63 41.56 -38.15
C THR A 70 6.05 40.21 -37.77
N ASN A 71 6.91 39.25 -37.41
CA ASN A 71 6.49 37.93 -36.96
C ASN A 71 5.40 38.10 -35.88
N PRO A 72 4.32 37.30 -35.86
CA PRO A 72 3.31 37.42 -34.81
C PRO A 72 4.00 37.31 -33.43
N PRO A 73 3.63 38.16 -32.46
CA PRO A 73 4.29 38.15 -31.16
C PRO A 73 4.13 36.78 -30.52
N PHE A 74 5.25 36.19 -30.11
CA PHE A 74 5.25 34.90 -29.41
C PHE A 74 4.42 34.99 -28.11
N PRO A 75 3.76 33.91 -27.67
CA PRO A 75 2.93 33.96 -26.46
C PRO A 75 3.77 34.33 -25.23
N SER A 76 3.48 35.49 -24.64
CA SER A 76 4.17 36.01 -23.44
C SER A 76 3.75 35.33 -22.13
N THR A 77 2.95 34.26 -22.20
CA THR A 77 2.39 33.56 -21.05
C THR A 77 3.22 32.35 -20.61
N ILE A 78 4.23 31.96 -21.39
CA ILE A 78 5.05 30.78 -21.16
C ILE A 78 6.33 31.15 -20.44
N VAL A 79 6.58 30.48 -19.33
CA VAL A 79 7.63 30.80 -18.35
C VAL A 79 8.23 29.51 -17.80
N LEU A 80 9.46 29.58 -17.29
CA LEU A 80 10.07 28.51 -16.50
C LEU A 80 9.31 28.40 -15.18
N ASN A 81 9.03 27.18 -14.71
CA ASN A 81 8.23 26.96 -13.50
C ASN A 81 9.02 26.26 -12.38
N GLU A 82 9.71 25.18 -12.72
CA GLU A 82 10.43 24.33 -11.77
C GLU A 82 11.63 23.66 -12.46
N LEU A 83 12.69 23.37 -11.72
CA LEU A 83 13.80 22.54 -12.20
C LEU A 83 14.43 21.72 -11.07
N LEU A 84 14.87 20.51 -11.42
CA LEU A 84 15.56 19.59 -10.54
C LEU A 84 17.02 19.42 -11.04
N PRO A 85 17.99 20.17 -10.46
CA PRO A 85 19.37 20.18 -10.93
C PRO A 85 20.21 18.97 -10.49
N ASN A 86 19.78 18.16 -9.52
CA ASN A 86 20.53 17.00 -9.04
C ASN A 86 19.57 15.85 -8.72
N ALA A 87 19.50 14.84 -9.60
CA ALA A 87 18.61 13.68 -9.49
C ALA A 87 19.42 12.43 -9.15
N LYS A 88 19.04 11.67 -8.10
CA LYS A 88 19.91 10.60 -7.59
C LYS A 88 19.28 9.49 -6.74
N ALA A 89 18.20 9.76 -6.03
CA ALA A 89 17.52 8.79 -5.15
C ALA A 89 16.16 8.33 -5.69
N LYS A 90 15.60 9.02 -6.69
CA LYS A 90 14.32 8.65 -7.31
C LYS A 90 14.42 8.66 -8.85
N ASP A 91 13.88 7.61 -9.45
CA ASP A 91 13.52 7.55 -10.87
C ASP A 91 12.36 8.54 -11.10
N TRP A 92 12.64 9.66 -11.76
CA TRP A 92 11.68 10.73 -12.05
C TRP A 92 11.08 10.59 -13.45
N ASN A 93 11.80 9.93 -14.37
CA ASN A 93 11.37 9.78 -15.76
C ASN A 93 10.57 8.47 -16.00
N ASN A 94 10.61 7.54 -15.04
CA ASN A 94 10.01 6.19 -15.02
C ASN A 94 10.57 5.20 -16.06
N ASP A 95 11.87 5.28 -16.37
CA ASP A 95 12.59 4.32 -17.24
C ASP A 95 13.12 3.07 -16.50
N GLY A 96 13.01 3.05 -15.17
CA GLY A 96 13.44 1.96 -14.30
C GLY A 96 14.89 2.07 -13.80
N VAL A 97 15.60 3.16 -14.12
CA VAL A 97 17.02 3.36 -13.77
C VAL A 97 17.25 4.75 -13.17
N THR A 98 17.24 4.86 -11.85
CA THR A 98 17.60 6.11 -11.15
C THR A 98 19.02 6.58 -11.52
N ASN A 99 19.14 7.68 -12.25
CA ASN A 99 20.43 8.20 -12.71
C ASN A 99 20.39 9.71 -13.04
N ALA A 100 21.50 10.28 -13.51
CA ALA A 100 21.56 11.72 -13.79
C ALA A 100 20.61 12.19 -14.92
N ASP A 101 20.13 11.30 -15.79
CA ASP A 101 19.15 11.62 -16.84
C ASP A 101 17.74 11.89 -16.28
N ASP A 102 17.50 11.63 -14.99
CA ASP A 102 16.34 12.07 -14.21
C ASP A 102 16.35 13.57 -13.86
N GLN A 103 17.42 14.32 -14.17
CA GLN A 103 17.41 15.79 -14.12
C GLN A 103 16.31 16.33 -15.07
N TRP A 104 15.54 17.34 -14.66
CA TRP A 104 14.46 17.88 -15.50
C TRP A 104 14.21 19.38 -15.31
N VAL A 105 13.55 19.96 -16.30
CA VAL A 105 13.07 21.35 -16.35
C VAL A 105 11.59 21.38 -16.72
N GLU A 106 10.82 22.26 -16.09
CA GLU A 106 9.41 22.48 -16.38
C GLU A 106 9.14 23.90 -16.86
N ILE A 107 8.25 24.01 -17.86
CA ILE A 107 7.61 25.27 -18.26
C ILE A 107 6.10 25.24 -17.95
N TYR A 108 5.53 26.42 -17.69
CA TYR A 108 4.11 26.60 -17.37
C TYR A 108 3.46 27.66 -18.26
N ASN A 109 2.19 27.46 -18.60
CA ASN A 109 1.38 28.44 -19.31
C ASN A 109 0.46 29.21 -18.35
N THR A 110 0.83 30.46 -18.05
CA THR A 110 0.02 31.39 -17.23
C THR A 110 -1.26 31.87 -17.93
N GLY A 111 -1.43 31.58 -19.23
CA GLY A 111 -2.52 32.09 -20.06
C GLY A 111 -3.82 31.31 -19.94
N ALA A 112 -4.93 32.00 -20.18
CA ALA A 112 -6.29 31.43 -20.21
C ALA A 112 -6.61 30.61 -21.48
N THR A 113 -5.64 30.46 -22.39
CA THR A 113 -5.76 29.70 -23.64
C THR A 113 -4.55 28.80 -23.86
N ALA A 114 -4.70 27.77 -24.69
CA ALA A 114 -3.56 26.98 -25.14
C ALA A 114 -2.60 27.81 -26.01
N SER A 115 -1.31 27.49 -25.94
CA SER A 115 -0.23 28.18 -26.65
C SER A 115 0.64 27.18 -27.39
N ASP A 116 0.99 27.49 -28.64
CA ASP A 116 2.00 26.74 -29.40
C ASP A 116 3.40 27.19 -28.98
N VAL A 117 4.22 26.23 -28.54
CA VAL A 117 5.62 26.41 -28.11
C VAL A 117 6.61 25.66 -29.00
N SER A 118 6.17 25.24 -30.19
CA SER A 118 7.03 24.63 -31.21
C SER A 118 8.23 25.50 -31.54
N GLY A 119 9.43 24.92 -31.52
CA GLY A 119 10.67 25.62 -31.87
C GLY A 119 11.20 26.62 -30.84
N TRP A 120 10.53 26.78 -29.69
CA TRP A 120 11.09 27.45 -28.51
C TRP A 120 12.32 26.70 -28.01
N LYS A 121 13.19 27.33 -27.22
CA LYS A 121 14.47 26.75 -26.81
C LYS A 121 14.72 26.89 -25.32
N ILE A 122 15.39 25.91 -24.73
CA ILE A 122 15.88 25.94 -23.35
C ILE A 122 17.41 25.76 -23.38
N ASP A 123 18.15 26.62 -22.68
CA ASP A 123 19.62 26.52 -22.57
C ASP A 123 20.17 26.90 -21.19
N THR A 124 21.44 26.59 -20.95
CA THR A 124 22.17 26.82 -19.68
C THR A 124 22.95 28.14 -19.63
N GLY A 125 22.65 29.12 -20.51
CA GLY A 125 23.32 30.43 -20.52
C GLY A 125 24.71 30.48 -21.17
N ASP A 126 25.51 29.42 -21.00
CA ASP A 126 26.90 29.27 -21.47
C ASP A 126 27.05 29.15 -23.01
N LYS A 127 25.94 28.96 -23.73
CA LYS A 127 25.85 28.79 -25.19
C LYS A 127 26.48 27.50 -25.75
N THR A 128 26.72 26.49 -24.91
CA THR A 128 27.28 25.19 -25.34
C THR A 128 26.23 24.30 -26.00
N LEU A 129 25.00 24.29 -25.48
CA LEU A 129 23.89 23.48 -25.97
C LEU A 129 22.55 24.20 -25.73
N ALA A 130 21.61 24.09 -26.68
CA ALA A 130 20.24 24.54 -26.52
C ALA A 130 19.27 23.45 -27.00
N PHE A 131 18.41 22.97 -26.11
CA PHE A 131 17.31 22.06 -26.45
C PHE A 131 16.22 22.85 -27.20
N THR A 132 15.76 22.35 -28.35
CA THR A 132 14.66 22.95 -29.10
C THR A 132 13.40 22.11 -28.92
N LEU A 133 12.30 22.74 -28.49
CA LEU A 133 11.02 22.06 -28.26
C LEU A 133 10.48 21.48 -29.58
N PRO A 134 9.97 20.23 -29.58
CA PRO A 134 9.50 19.56 -30.79
C PRO A 134 8.42 20.35 -31.57
N ALA A 135 8.31 20.07 -32.87
CA ALA A 135 7.22 20.61 -33.68
C ALA A 135 5.86 20.06 -33.19
N SER A 136 4.82 20.88 -33.27
CA SER A 136 3.46 20.60 -32.76
C SER A 136 3.37 20.49 -31.23
N THR A 137 4.30 21.11 -30.48
CA THR A 137 4.21 21.13 -29.01
C THR A 137 3.25 22.23 -28.57
N ILE A 138 2.09 21.83 -28.06
CA ILE A 138 1.06 22.75 -27.53
C ILE A 138 0.95 22.56 -26.02
N ILE A 139 1.04 23.66 -25.27
CA ILE A 139 0.80 23.69 -23.83
C ILE A 139 -0.59 24.28 -23.58
N ALA A 140 -1.47 23.51 -22.95
CA ALA A 140 -2.84 23.95 -22.64
C ALA A 140 -2.84 25.12 -21.64
N SER A 141 -3.99 25.78 -21.47
CA SER A 141 -4.16 26.82 -20.44
C SER A 141 -3.85 26.25 -19.05
N HIS A 142 -3.12 27.01 -18.22
CA HIS A 142 -2.79 26.64 -16.84
C HIS A 142 -2.19 25.23 -16.68
N SER A 143 -1.44 24.79 -17.70
CA SER A 143 -0.83 23.46 -17.77
C SER A 143 0.70 23.56 -17.84
N TYR A 144 1.36 22.42 -17.63
CA TYR A 144 2.80 22.27 -17.52
C TYR A 144 3.35 21.46 -18.70
N LEU A 145 4.66 21.58 -18.97
CA LEU A 145 5.42 20.62 -19.77
C LEU A 145 6.78 20.39 -19.10
N VAL A 146 7.09 19.13 -18.82
CA VAL A 146 8.36 18.69 -18.21
C VAL A 146 9.25 18.08 -19.28
N PHE A 147 10.52 18.47 -19.29
CA PHE A 147 11.54 17.92 -20.19
C PHE A 147 12.71 17.37 -19.37
N TYR A 148 12.96 16.07 -19.52
CA TYR A 148 14.01 15.36 -18.81
C TYR A 148 15.33 15.42 -19.57
N LYS A 149 16.45 15.23 -18.88
CA LYS A 149 17.78 15.28 -19.50
C LYS A 149 18.00 14.18 -20.53
N ASN A 150 17.35 13.02 -20.41
CA ASN A 150 17.34 12.03 -21.51
C ASN A 150 16.82 12.63 -22.85
N GLN A 151 15.93 13.64 -22.81
CA GLN A 151 15.43 14.38 -23.97
C GLN A 151 16.28 15.63 -24.27
N THR A 152 16.54 16.48 -23.27
CA THR A 152 17.16 17.81 -23.48
C THR A 152 18.66 17.75 -23.71
N LYS A 153 19.33 16.72 -23.17
CA LYS A 153 20.79 16.58 -23.03
C LYS A 153 21.48 17.75 -22.29
N LEU A 154 20.71 18.63 -21.64
CA LEU A 154 21.25 19.72 -20.82
C LEU A 154 21.76 19.16 -19.49
N ALA A 155 23.02 19.42 -19.17
CA ALA A 155 23.58 19.11 -17.86
C ALA A 155 23.24 20.25 -16.89
N LEU A 156 22.53 19.92 -15.80
CA LEU A 156 22.13 20.89 -14.77
C LEU A 156 23.00 20.79 -13.50
N ASP A 157 24.20 20.23 -13.61
CA ASP A 157 25.12 19.82 -12.53
C ASP A 157 26.10 20.90 -12.04
N ALA A 158 26.12 22.07 -12.69
CA ALA A 158 26.81 23.27 -12.22
C ALA A 158 25.84 24.37 -11.78
N THR A 159 26.28 25.29 -10.91
CA THR A 159 25.56 26.54 -10.64
C THR A 159 25.62 27.41 -11.90
N SER A 160 24.48 27.68 -12.53
CA SER A 160 24.42 28.35 -13.83
C SER A 160 23.13 29.17 -14.02
N HIS A 161 22.91 29.65 -15.24
CA HIS A 161 21.61 30.14 -15.68
C HIS A 161 20.83 29.02 -16.37
N LEU A 162 19.51 29.12 -16.33
CA LEU A 162 18.61 28.38 -17.21
C LEU A 162 17.71 29.42 -17.88
N ARG A 163 17.63 29.39 -19.21
CA ARG A 163 16.88 30.37 -20.02
C ARG A 163 15.86 29.67 -20.89
N LEU A 164 14.68 30.27 -20.98
CA LEU A 164 13.66 29.98 -21.98
C LEU A 164 13.72 31.05 -23.06
N LEU A 165 13.88 30.63 -24.32
CA LEU A 165 14.02 31.48 -25.49
C LEU A 165 12.90 31.22 -26.50
N HIS A 166 12.46 32.28 -27.16
CA HIS A 166 11.60 32.20 -28.33
C HIS A 166 12.36 31.60 -29.54
N PRO A 167 11.65 31.11 -30.58
CA PRO A 167 12.26 30.52 -31.77
C PRO A 167 13.32 31.39 -32.46
N ASP A 168 13.14 32.72 -32.45
CA ASP A 168 14.08 33.71 -33.01
C ASP A 168 15.34 33.96 -32.14
N GLY A 169 15.40 33.37 -30.95
CA GLY A 169 16.51 33.50 -30.00
C GLY A 169 16.37 34.67 -29.00
N SER A 170 15.28 35.44 -29.04
CA SER A 170 14.97 36.41 -27.99
C SER A 170 14.56 35.69 -26.69
N MET A 171 14.85 36.30 -25.54
CA MET A 171 14.66 35.65 -24.22
C MET A 171 13.24 35.89 -23.69
N ALA A 172 12.56 34.81 -23.31
CA ALA A 172 11.21 34.83 -22.75
C ALA A 172 11.24 34.86 -21.20
N ASP A 173 12.04 34.00 -20.58
CA ASP A 173 12.20 33.91 -19.12
C ASP A 173 13.58 33.34 -18.76
N ALA A 174 14.05 33.58 -17.53
CA ALA A 174 15.31 33.05 -17.04
C ALA A 174 15.36 32.92 -15.51
N ILE A 175 16.15 31.97 -15.03
CA ILE A 175 16.55 31.81 -13.63
C ILE A 175 18.08 31.69 -13.55
N GLN A 176 18.67 32.18 -12.46
CA GLN A 176 20.00 31.74 -12.01
C GLN A 176 19.80 30.72 -10.89
N TYR A 177 20.30 29.50 -11.07
CA TYR A 177 20.10 28.39 -10.14
C TYR A 177 21.44 27.92 -9.57
N THR A 178 21.41 27.42 -8.34
CA THR A 178 22.56 26.78 -7.68
C THR A 178 22.42 25.27 -7.68
N GLN A 179 23.52 24.56 -7.51
CA GLN A 179 23.46 23.16 -7.09
C GLN A 179 22.71 23.01 -5.75
N LEU A 180 22.05 21.87 -5.60
CA LEU A 180 21.27 21.47 -4.43
C LEU A 180 21.59 20.02 -4.05
N ASP A 181 21.19 19.62 -2.85
CA ASP A 181 21.21 18.23 -2.42
C ASP A 181 20.35 17.35 -3.36
N ASP A 182 20.55 16.03 -3.27
CA ASP A 182 19.86 15.03 -4.08
C ASP A 182 18.32 15.22 -4.05
N ASP A 183 17.70 15.24 -5.22
CA ASP A 183 16.26 15.32 -5.46
C ASP A 183 15.57 16.56 -4.89
N ARG A 184 16.28 17.68 -4.88
CA ARG A 184 15.76 19.01 -4.51
C ARG A 184 15.58 19.90 -5.74
N VAL A 185 14.63 20.83 -5.63
CA VAL A 185 14.18 21.71 -6.72
C VAL A 185 14.39 23.19 -6.43
N HIS A 186 14.56 23.96 -7.51
CA HIS A 186 14.19 25.37 -7.55
C HIS A 186 12.80 25.47 -8.15
N ALA A 187 11.85 26.05 -7.42
CA ALA A 187 10.45 26.13 -7.85
C ALA A 187 9.90 27.54 -7.63
N ARG A 188 8.99 28.01 -8.48
CA ARG A 188 8.28 29.27 -8.24
C ARG A 188 7.26 29.09 -7.11
N SER A 189 7.22 30.03 -6.17
CA SER A 189 6.30 30.00 -5.02
C SER A 189 4.80 29.99 -5.38
N VAL A 190 4.47 30.41 -6.60
CA VAL A 190 3.16 30.30 -7.28
C VAL A 190 3.46 30.03 -8.75
N ASP A 191 2.73 29.12 -9.40
CA ASP A 191 3.02 28.73 -10.79
C ASP A 191 3.12 29.94 -11.73
N GLY A 192 4.22 29.97 -12.50
CA GLY A 192 4.59 30.98 -13.48
C GLY A 192 4.73 32.43 -13.01
N THR A 193 4.38 32.77 -11.78
CA THR A 193 4.26 34.16 -11.31
C THR A 193 4.98 34.42 -9.98
N GLY A 194 5.16 33.39 -9.16
CA GLY A 194 5.85 33.48 -7.89
C GLY A 194 7.36 33.69 -8.02
N THR A 195 7.95 34.19 -6.95
CA THR A 195 9.40 34.20 -6.75
C THR A 195 9.95 32.78 -6.69
N TRP A 196 11.11 32.56 -7.29
CA TRP A 196 11.88 31.33 -7.11
C TRP A 196 12.23 31.12 -5.64
N ARG A 197 11.99 29.92 -5.12
CA ARG A 197 12.36 29.53 -3.76
C ARG A 197 12.90 28.10 -3.70
N LEU A 198 13.68 27.85 -2.67
CA LEU A 198 14.11 26.52 -2.25
C LEU A 198 13.10 25.93 -1.26
N GLY A 199 13.14 24.61 -1.09
CA GLY A 199 12.36 23.93 -0.06
C GLY A 199 10.95 23.51 -0.46
N CYS A 200 10.58 23.59 -1.73
CA CYS A 200 9.39 22.89 -2.23
C CYS A 200 9.68 21.40 -2.39
N VAL A 201 8.64 20.57 -2.24
CA VAL A 201 8.64 19.18 -2.71
C VAL A 201 8.62 19.23 -4.24
N PRO A 202 9.47 18.45 -4.96
CA PRO A 202 9.47 18.48 -6.41
C PRO A 202 8.12 18.07 -7.00
N SER A 203 7.61 18.88 -7.94
CA SER A 203 6.22 18.82 -8.42
C SER A 203 6.07 18.70 -9.94
N ALA A 204 6.94 17.92 -10.59
CA ALA A 204 6.88 17.64 -12.03
C ALA A 204 5.45 17.37 -12.55
N ASN A 205 5.01 18.21 -13.50
CA ASN A 205 3.68 18.20 -14.12
C ASN A 205 2.51 18.45 -13.14
N ALA A 206 2.77 19.16 -12.05
CA ALA A 206 1.81 19.51 -11.01
C ALA A 206 2.04 20.93 -10.49
N ARG A 207 1.18 21.39 -9.58
CA ARG A 207 1.31 22.74 -9.01
C ARG A 207 2.54 22.84 -8.12
N ASN A 208 3.38 23.82 -8.39
CA ASN A 208 4.49 24.16 -7.53
C ASN A 208 4.04 24.42 -6.10
N CYS A 209 4.94 24.07 -5.18
CA CYS A 209 5.07 24.78 -3.92
C CYS A 209 3.77 24.87 -3.09
N GLN A 210 2.85 23.92 -3.30
CA GLN A 210 1.69 23.74 -2.44
C GLN A 210 2.19 23.69 -1.01
N ALA A 211 1.51 24.40 -0.10
CA ALA A 211 1.67 24.08 1.31
C ALA A 211 1.42 22.58 1.42
N GLU A 212 2.41 21.84 1.97
CA GLU A 212 2.34 20.38 2.11
C GLU A 212 0.94 20.05 2.59
N ALA A 213 0.15 19.34 1.76
CA ALA A 213 -1.26 19.09 2.03
C ALA A 213 -1.33 18.38 3.36
N ASN A 214 -1.72 19.13 4.42
CA ASN A 214 -1.19 19.07 5.80
C ASN A 214 -0.22 17.92 6.09
N VAL A 215 0.91 18.18 6.76
CA VAL A 215 1.70 17.11 7.43
C VAL A 215 0.86 16.47 8.55
N THR A 216 -0.10 15.64 8.17
CA THR A 216 -0.72 14.57 8.93
C THR A 216 0.35 13.49 9.05
N THR A 217 1.33 13.76 9.90
CA THR A 217 2.15 12.75 10.58
C THR A 217 2.44 11.54 9.70
N SER A 218 3.17 11.75 8.60
CA SER A 218 3.50 10.69 7.65
C SER A 218 4.34 9.64 8.38
N PHE A 219 3.73 8.50 8.67
CA PHE A 219 4.30 7.47 9.50
C PHE A 219 5.37 6.71 8.71
N ALA A 220 6.64 7.05 8.95
CA ALA A 220 7.78 6.73 8.09
C ALA A 220 8.32 5.28 8.25
N MET A 221 7.45 4.35 8.67
CA MET A 221 7.71 2.90 8.71
C MET A 221 6.73 2.20 7.74
N PRO A 222 7.06 2.09 6.44
CA PRO A 222 6.14 1.60 5.42
C PRO A 222 6.08 0.07 5.32
N TYR A 223 6.99 -0.66 5.99
CA TYR A 223 7.18 -2.11 5.86
C TYR A 223 5.86 -2.89 5.84
N PHE A 224 5.06 -2.77 6.90
CA PHE A 224 3.77 -3.46 7.00
C PHE A 224 2.73 -2.99 5.97
N ARG A 225 2.76 -1.72 5.54
CA ARG A 225 1.85 -1.17 4.51
C ARG A 225 2.18 -1.67 3.10
N GLN A 226 3.45 -1.97 2.83
CA GLN A 226 3.93 -2.47 1.54
C GLN A 226 3.82 -4.00 1.42
N THR A 227 3.67 -4.71 2.53
CA THR A 227 3.75 -6.18 2.61
C THR A 227 2.42 -6.85 2.98
N ILE A 228 1.46 -6.11 3.53
CA ILE A 228 0.08 -6.54 3.73
C ILE A 228 -0.77 -5.94 2.61
N VAL A 229 -1.41 -6.78 1.80
CA VAL A 229 -2.29 -6.31 0.71
C VAL A 229 -3.52 -5.61 1.27
N SER A 230 -3.83 -4.43 0.74
CA SER A 230 -5.01 -3.61 1.04
C SER A 230 -6.24 -4.09 0.26
N PRO A 231 -7.49 -3.98 0.76
CA PRO A 231 -8.67 -4.44 0.02
C PRO A 231 -8.98 -3.64 -1.26
N VAL A 232 -8.32 -2.50 -1.46
CA VAL A 232 -8.42 -1.70 -2.70
C VAL A 232 -7.32 -2.00 -3.72
N SER A 233 -6.38 -2.90 -3.40
CA SER A 233 -5.36 -3.36 -4.34
C SER A 233 -5.99 -4.17 -5.48
N SER A 234 -5.42 -4.06 -6.69
CA SER A 234 -5.83 -4.91 -7.83
C SER A 234 -5.55 -6.38 -7.54
N ILE A 235 -6.51 -7.27 -7.85
CA ILE A 235 -6.42 -8.71 -7.58
C ILE A 235 -6.39 -9.47 -8.91
N ASP A 236 -5.36 -10.29 -9.11
CA ASP A 236 -5.28 -11.22 -10.24
C ASP A 236 -6.14 -12.49 -9.95
N PRO A 237 -7.15 -12.83 -10.78
CA PRO A 237 -7.99 -14.00 -10.58
C PRO A 237 -7.21 -15.33 -10.53
N SER A 238 -6.08 -15.44 -11.24
CA SER A 238 -5.25 -16.64 -11.25
C SER A 238 -4.52 -16.87 -9.93
N VAL A 239 -4.10 -15.78 -9.27
CA VAL A 239 -3.51 -15.81 -7.93
C VAL A 239 -4.57 -16.21 -6.89
N VAL A 240 -5.79 -15.69 -6.99
CA VAL A 240 -6.91 -16.09 -6.11
C VAL A 240 -7.21 -17.58 -6.22
N VAL A 241 -7.35 -18.11 -7.44
CA VAL A 241 -7.57 -19.56 -7.65
C VAL A 241 -6.42 -20.38 -7.06
N THR A 242 -5.18 -19.93 -7.23
CA THR A 242 -3.99 -20.57 -6.65
C THR A 242 -4.05 -20.63 -5.12
N ASN A 243 -4.38 -19.51 -4.48
CA ASN A 243 -4.45 -19.41 -3.03
C ASN A 243 -5.64 -20.19 -2.44
N VAL A 244 -6.77 -20.25 -3.14
CA VAL A 244 -7.91 -21.11 -2.74
C VAL A 244 -7.54 -22.60 -2.84
N LEU A 245 -6.86 -23.02 -3.91
CA LEU A 245 -6.39 -24.41 -4.04
C LEU A 245 -5.35 -24.79 -2.97
N LEU A 246 -4.38 -23.92 -2.71
CA LEU A 246 -3.40 -24.10 -1.63
C LEU A 246 -4.09 -24.16 -0.26
N ALA A 247 -5.08 -23.30 0.00
CA ALA A 247 -5.83 -23.31 1.25
C ALA A 247 -6.62 -24.62 1.45
N ILE A 248 -7.26 -25.15 0.41
CA ILE A 248 -7.94 -26.45 0.47
C ILE A 248 -6.94 -27.58 0.75
N LEU A 249 -5.79 -27.59 0.08
CA LEU A 249 -4.74 -28.60 0.31
C LEU A 249 -4.19 -28.54 1.75
N LEU A 250 -3.96 -27.33 2.27
CA LEU A 250 -3.55 -27.12 3.67
C LEU A 250 -4.63 -27.57 4.65
N ALA A 251 -5.91 -27.29 4.38
CA ALA A 251 -7.02 -27.72 5.23
C ALA A 251 -7.14 -29.26 5.27
N LEU A 252 -6.97 -29.94 4.13
CA LEU A 252 -6.97 -31.40 4.08
C LEU A 252 -5.78 -32.00 4.83
N ALA A 253 -4.57 -31.44 4.65
CA ALA A 253 -3.36 -31.89 5.34
C ALA A 253 -3.47 -31.68 6.86
N MET A 254 -3.81 -30.46 7.32
CA MET A 254 -3.94 -30.15 8.75
C MET A 254 -5.10 -30.90 9.40
N GLY A 255 -6.21 -31.09 8.67
CA GLY A 255 -7.34 -31.91 9.10
C GLY A 255 -6.96 -33.37 9.33
N PHE A 256 -6.11 -33.95 8.48
CA PHE A 256 -5.63 -35.32 8.66
C PHE A 256 -4.56 -35.42 9.76
N PHE A 257 -3.46 -34.68 9.63
CA PHE A 257 -2.30 -34.82 10.51
C PHE A 257 -2.53 -34.26 11.92
N GLY A 258 -3.39 -33.23 12.09
CA GLY A 258 -3.78 -32.73 13.41
C GLY A 258 -4.58 -33.75 14.22
N ASN A 259 -5.50 -34.48 13.58
CA ASN A 259 -6.18 -35.60 14.25
C ASN A 259 -5.23 -36.76 14.53
N LEU A 260 -4.37 -37.14 13.57
CA LEU A 260 -3.35 -38.18 13.81
C LEU A 260 -2.47 -37.86 15.03
N LEU A 261 -2.09 -36.59 15.20
CA LEU A 261 -1.33 -36.11 16.34
C LEU A 261 -2.14 -36.15 17.64
N ASN A 262 -3.39 -35.69 17.63
CA ASN A 262 -4.27 -35.75 18.81
C ASN A 262 -4.48 -37.20 19.26
N ASP A 263 -4.88 -38.09 18.35
CA ASP A 263 -5.15 -39.50 18.63
C ASP A 263 -3.89 -40.19 19.20
N ALA A 264 -2.71 -39.86 18.69
CA ALA A 264 -1.42 -40.35 19.19
C ALA A 264 -1.12 -39.82 20.61
N ILE A 265 -1.36 -38.54 20.90
CA ILE A 265 -1.13 -37.95 22.23
C ILE A 265 -2.13 -38.49 23.25
N GLU A 266 -3.42 -38.51 22.91
CA GLU A 266 -4.53 -38.85 23.79
C GLU A 266 -4.49 -40.35 24.18
N SER A 267 -3.97 -41.22 23.32
CA SER A 267 -3.72 -42.63 23.63
C SER A 267 -2.47 -42.90 24.49
N HIS A 268 -1.56 -41.93 24.61
CA HIS A 268 -0.24 -42.11 25.25
C HIS A 268 0.13 -40.98 26.22
N GLU A 269 -0.86 -40.35 26.85
CA GLU A 269 -0.70 -39.10 27.61
C GLU A 269 0.45 -39.16 28.63
N GLU A 270 0.55 -40.24 29.41
CA GLU A 270 1.59 -40.40 30.43
C GLU A 270 3.01 -40.47 29.82
N HIS A 271 3.19 -41.20 28.72
CA HIS A 271 4.48 -41.29 28.02
C HIS A 271 4.85 -39.95 27.35
N VAL A 272 3.88 -39.25 26.76
CA VAL A 272 4.08 -37.93 26.16
C VAL A 272 4.41 -36.89 27.25
N ALA A 273 3.76 -36.95 28.41
CA ALA A 273 4.05 -36.07 29.55
C ALA A 273 5.49 -36.27 30.08
N GLN A 274 5.97 -37.52 30.12
CA GLN A 274 7.37 -37.83 30.47
C GLN A 274 8.36 -37.31 29.41
N LEU A 275 8.09 -37.53 28.11
CA LEU A 275 8.91 -37.05 27.00
C LEU A 275 9.03 -35.51 27.00
N LEU A 276 7.93 -34.82 27.31
CA LEU A 276 7.87 -33.36 27.43
C LEU A 276 8.33 -32.83 28.81
N GLY A 277 8.72 -33.70 29.75
CA GLY A 277 9.15 -33.32 31.11
C GLY A 277 10.19 -32.19 31.18
N PRO A 278 11.26 -32.20 30.35
CA PRO A 278 12.23 -31.10 30.31
C PRO A 278 11.61 -29.77 29.84
N VAL A 279 10.73 -29.82 28.85
CA VAL A 279 10.01 -28.65 28.31
C VAL A 279 9.04 -28.11 29.36
N ASN A 280 8.27 -28.99 30.01
CA ASN A 280 7.35 -28.63 31.08
C ASN A 280 8.09 -28.03 32.29
N THR A 281 9.29 -28.52 32.60
CA THR A 281 10.17 -27.94 33.64
C THR A 281 10.63 -26.52 33.28
N ALA A 282 10.95 -26.25 32.02
CA ALA A 282 11.26 -24.90 31.56
C ALA A 282 10.01 -23.99 31.64
N VAL A 283 8.87 -24.44 31.12
CA VAL A 283 7.60 -23.70 31.13
C VAL A 283 7.16 -23.37 32.56
N THR A 284 7.22 -24.31 33.50
CA THR A 284 6.84 -24.09 34.90
C THR A 284 7.73 -23.09 35.63
N ARG A 285 9.06 -23.13 35.43
CA ARG A 285 9.99 -22.09 35.96
C ARG A 285 9.66 -20.70 35.44
N PHE A 286 9.25 -20.57 34.18
CA PHE A 286 8.84 -19.29 33.62
C PHE A 286 7.42 -18.85 34.07
N LYS A 287 6.48 -19.78 34.25
CA LYS A 287 5.19 -19.48 34.92
C LYS A 287 5.43 -18.91 36.33
N GLN A 288 6.41 -19.43 37.07
CA GLN A 288 6.83 -18.90 38.38
C GLN A 288 7.49 -17.51 38.30
N ALA A 289 8.29 -17.25 37.26
CA ALA A 289 8.83 -15.90 37.01
C ALA A 289 7.70 -14.89 36.68
N GLY A 290 6.73 -15.30 35.85
CA GLY A 290 5.54 -14.50 35.53
C GLY A 290 4.67 -14.21 36.77
N SER A 291 4.42 -15.21 37.62
CA SER A 291 3.66 -14.99 38.86
C SER A 291 4.42 -14.11 39.87
N SER A 292 5.76 -14.15 39.85
CA SER A 292 6.59 -13.23 40.66
C SER A 292 6.46 -11.77 40.19
N PHE A 293 6.37 -11.55 38.87
CA PHE A 293 6.11 -10.23 38.27
C PHE A 293 4.69 -9.72 38.58
N ASP A 294 3.69 -10.59 38.53
CA ASP A 294 2.32 -10.28 38.97
C ASP A 294 2.24 -9.92 40.46
N ASN A 295 2.93 -10.67 41.32
CA ASN A 295 3.00 -10.41 42.76
C ASN A 295 3.73 -9.08 43.07
N TRP A 296 4.82 -8.78 42.35
CA TRP A 296 5.55 -7.52 42.50
C TRP A 296 4.72 -6.30 42.10
N MET A 297 4.01 -6.35 40.97
CA MET A 297 3.14 -5.23 40.56
C MET A 297 1.89 -5.08 41.45
N SER A 298 1.25 -6.19 41.84
CA SER A 298 0.02 -6.15 42.65
C SER A 298 0.23 -5.62 44.08
N ALA A 299 1.46 -5.69 44.62
CA ALA A 299 1.85 -5.09 45.89
C ALA A 299 1.94 -3.53 45.88
N SER A 300 1.75 -2.89 44.73
CA SER A 300 1.82 -1.43 44.59
C SER A 300 0.62 -0.72 45.23
N ARG A 301 0.83 0.45 45.87
CA ARG A 301 -0.23 1.29 46.50
C ARG A 301 -1.28 1.89 45.54
N LEU A 302 -1.29 1.45 44.28
CA LEU A 302 -2.09 1.97 43.18
C LEU A 302 -2.98 0.88 42.56
N ALA A 303 -3.42 -0.12 43.32
CA ALA A 303 -4.07 -1.35 42.83
C ALA A 303 -5.17 -1.15 41.77
N TRP A 304 -5.99 -0.10 41.85
CA TRP A 304 -7.03 0.21 40.85
C TRP A 304 -6.45 0.78 39.53
N LEU A 305 -5.39 1.59 39.61
CA LEU A 305 -4.62 2.07 38.46
C LEU A 305 -3.70 0.97 37.90
N GLY A 306 -3.33 0.00 38.75
CA GLY A 306 -2.40 -1.08 38.47
C GLY A 306 -2.83 -2.00 37.33
N PHE A 307 -4.14 -2.24 37.15
CA PHE A 307 -4.61 -3.04 36.00
C PHE A 307 -4.37 -2.35 34.66
N ALA A 308 -4.68 -1.05 34.57
CA ALA A 308 -4.44 -0.27 33.35
C ALA A 308 -2.95 -0.13 33.05
N ILE A 309 -2.13 0.13 34.07
CA ILE A 309 -0.66 0.18 33.93
C ILE A 309 -0.10 -1.18 33.51
N LYS A 310 -0.56 -2.28 34.13
CA LYS A 310 -0.15 -3.64 33.77
C LYS A 310 -0.45 -3.94 32.29
N LEU A 311 -1.65 -3.59 31.82
CA LEU A 311 -2.01 -3.74 30.40
C LEU A 311 -1.06 -2.94 29.50
N VAL A 312 -0.88 -1.64 29.76
CA VAL A 312 0.01 -0.78 28.96
C VAL A 312 1.44 -1.30 28.93
N VAL A 313 2.00 -1.75 30.06
CA VAL A 313 3.34 -2.34 30.13
C VAL A 313 3.44 -3.62 29.29
N ILE A 314 2.43 -4.50 29.36
CA ILE A 314 2.43 -5.74 28.57
C ILE A 314 2.28 -5.43 27.07
N LEU A 315 1.38 -4.54 26.66
CA LEU A 315 1.25 -4.14 25.25
C LEU A 315 2.54 -3.48 24.73
N ALA A 316 3.23 -2.67 25.55
CA ALA A 316 4.51 -2.09 25.20
C ALA A 316 5.61 -3.16 25.03
N ILE A 317 5.64 -4.20 25.87
CA ILE A 317 6.57 -5.33 25.74
C ILE A 317 6.29 -6.16 24.47
N TYR A 318 5.03 -6.51 24.20
CA TYR A 318 4.65 -7.25 23.00
C TYR A 318 4.93 -6.44 21.72
N GLY A 319 4.54 -5.16 21.70
CA GLY A 319 4.85 -4.25 20.62
C GLY A 319 6.36 -4.05 20.41
N THR A 320 7.15 -4.02 21.49
CA THR A 320 8.62 -3.96 21.46
C THR A 320 9.23 -5.19 20.80
N ILE A 321 8.76 -6.39 21.14
CA ILE A 321 9.25 -7.63 20.54
C ILE A 321 8.87 -7.68 19.07
N LEU A 322 7.59 -7.46 18.75
CA LEU A 322 7.07 -7.53 17.39
C LEU A 322 7.65 -6.45 16.47
N ALA A 323 8.05 -5.29 16.99
CA ALA A 323 8.63 -4.22 16.16
C ALA A 323 9.94 -4.64 15.48
N TYR A 324 10.67 -5.62 16.03
CA TYR A 324 11.82 -6.23 15.37
C TYR A 324 11.49 -7.01 14.08
N LEU A 325 10.20 -7.27 13.78
CA LEU A 325 9.79 -7.80 12.48
C LEU A 325 10.17 -6.83 11.34
N ASP A 326 10.04 -5.51 11.55
CA ASP A 326 10.44 -4.48 10.60
C ASP A 326 11.98 -4.32 10.60
N PRO A 327 12.69 -4.50 9.46
CA PRO A 327 14.14 -4.34 9.39
C PRO A 327 14.64 -2.91 9.66
N SER A 328 13.80 -1.90 9.50
CA SER A 328 14.13 -0.47 9.65
C SER A 328 13.85 0.07 11.04
N PHE A 329 13.30 -0.76 11.95
CA PHE A 329 12.88 -0.35 13.28
C PHE A 329 14.03 0.18 14.17
N SER A 330 13.74 1.28 14.89
CA SER A 330 14.65 1.87 15.89
C SER A 330 13.89 2.52 17.04
N PHE A 331 14.18 2.07 18.28
CA PHE A 331 13.62 2.59 19.54
C PHE A 331 13.83 4.08 19.79
N ILE A 332 14.79 4.71 19.11
CA ILE A 332 15.15 6.12 19.30
C ILE A 332 14.21 7.04 18.49
N THR A 333 13.57 6.50 17.45
CA THR A 333 12.74 7.28 16.52
C THR A 333 11.28 7.38 16.99
N GLN A 334 10.63 8.52 16.71
CA GLN A 334 9.19 8.67 16.98
C GLN A 334 8.37 7.61 16.24
N ASP A 335 8.69 7.32 14.98
CA ASP A 335 8.00 6.27 14.22
C ASP A 335 8.26 4.87 14.80
N GLY A 336 9.46 4.57 15.30
CA GLY A 336 9.71 3.31 16.01
C GLY A 336 8.85 3.17 17.27
N LEU A 337 8.70 4.23 18.08
CA LEU A 337 7.82 4.22 19.24
C LEU A 337 6.34 4.07 18.84
N MET A 338 5.92 4.75 17.77
CA MET A 338 4.56 4.63 17.23
C MET A 338 4.31 3.22 16.62
N LEU A 339 5.33 2.55 16.08
CA LEU A 339 5.24 1.16 15.62
C LEU A 339 5.04 0.18 16.79
N ILE A 340 5.77 0.37 17.89
CA ILE A 340 5.57 -0.39 19.15
C ILE A 340 4.11 -0.25 19.61
N VAL A 341 3.58 0.97 19.64
CA VAL A 341 2.18 1.22 20.04
C VAL A 341 1.21 0.55 19.06
N ALA A 342 1.43 0.63 17.75
CA ALA A 342 0.56 -0.01 16.77
C ALA A 342 0.52 -1.53 16.91
N LEU A 343 1.69 -2.17 17.04
CA LEU A 343 1.79 -3.62 17.20
C LEU A 343 1.20 -4.08 18.53
N GLY A 344 1.52 -3.39 19.63
CA GLY A 344 0.95 -3.68 20.96
C GLY A 344 -0.57 -3.51 21.02
N LEU A 345 -1.12 -2.47 20.39
CA LEU A 345 -2.57 -2.29 20.28
C LEU A 345 -3.21 -3.36 19.38
N SER A 346 -2.56 -3.76 18.28
CA SER A 346 -3.11 -4.76 17.35
C SER A 346 -3.25 -6.15 18.00
N THR A 347 -2.19 -6.66 18.64
CA THR A 347 -2.22 -7.96 19.32
C THR A 347 -2.97 -7.91 20.64
N GLY A 348 -2.93 -6.78 21.34
CA GLY A 348 -3.77 -6.53 22.52
C GLY A 348 -5.26 -6.57 22.20
N LEU A 349 -5.69 -5.92 21.11
CA LEU A 349 -7.08 -5.93 20.67
C LEU A 349 -7.50 -7.33 20.23
N ILE A 350 -6.79 -7.94 19.26
CA ILE A 350 -7.14 -9.27 18.75
C ILE A 350 -7.16 -10.32 19.87
N GLY A 351 -6.18 -10.27 20.77
CA GLY A 351 -6.12 -11.14 21.95
C GLY A 351 -7.26 -10.97 22.94
N MET A 352 -7.90 -9.78 22.99
CA MET A 352 -9.05 -9.51 23.84
C MET A 352 -10.40 -9.76 23.18
N VAL A 353 -10.48 -9.84 21.84
CA VAL A 353 -11.75 -9.97 21.11
C VAL A 353 -12.43 -11.31 21.41
N ASP A 354 -11.66 -12.40 21.39
CA ASP A 354 -12.14 -13.73 21.74
C ASP A 354 -12.54 -13.81 23.22
N ASP A 355 -11.60 -13.48 24.13
CA ASP A 355 -11.82 -13.38 25.58
C ASP A 355 -13.10 -12.61 25.92
N LEU A 356 -13.27 -11.40 25.37
CA LEU A 356 -14.41 -10.54 25.67
C LEU A 356 -15.73 -11.14 25.17
N THR A 357 -15.71 -11.85 24.03
CA THR A 357 -16.86 -12.56 23.48
C THR A 357 -17.29 -13.69 24.42
N SER A 358 -16.34 -14.55 24.81
CA SER A 358 -16.57 -15.65 25.74
C SER A 358 -17.01 -15.16 27.13
N TYR A 359 -16.36 -14.13 27.67
CA TYR A 359 -16.73 -13.48 28.93
C TYR A 359 -18.17 -12.96 28.92
N ALA A 360 -18.56 -12.22 27.87
CA ALA A 360 -19.88 -11.62 27.76
C ALA A 360 -20.99 -12.68 27.71
N ILE A 361 -20.77 -13.79 27.00
CA ILE A 361 -21.73 -14.90 26.90
C ILE A 361 -21.86 -15.63 28.25
N LEU A 362 -20.75 -15.91 28.94
CA LEU A 362 -20.77 -16.53 30.26
C LEU A 362 -21.50 -15.65 31.28
N ARG A 363 -21.20 -14.34 31.32
CA ARG A 363 -21.91 -13.36 32.16
C ARG A 363 -23.40 -13.30 31.87
N ALA A 364 -23.80 -13.31 30.59
CA ALA A 364 -25.21 -13.32 30.20
C ALA A 364 -25.96 -14.60 30.61
N ARG A 365 -25.24 -15.69 30.86
CA ARG A 365 -25.76 -16.97 31.38
C ARG A 365 -25.61 -17.13 32.90
N GLY A 366 -25.10 -16.12 33.60
CA GLY A 366 -24.91 -16.14 35.05
C GLY A 366 -23.64 -16.84 35.55
N GLY A 367 -22.66 -17.09 34.67
CA GLY A 367 -21.37 -17.66 35.02
C GLY A 367 -20.33 -16.61 35.44
N ASP A 368 -19.44 -16.99 36.35
CA ASP A 368 -18.33 -16.16 36.84
C ASP A 368 -17.09 -16.29 35.92
N GLY A 369 -17.09 -15.53 34.83
CA GLY A 369 -15.88 -15.37 34.01
C GLY A 369 -14.83 -14.49 34.70
N VAL A 370 -13.55 -14.84 34.59
CA VAL A 370 -12.42 -14.00 35.06
C VAL A 370 -11.37 -13.89 33.95
N ILE A 371 -11.13 -12.66 33.46
CA ILE A 371 -10.08 -12.38 32.48
C ILE A 371 -8.73 -12.39 33.20
N ARG A 372 -7.77 -13.16 32.68
CA ARG A 372 -6.39 -13.22 33.16
C ARG A 372 -5.42 -12.91 32.02
N MET A 373 -4.14 -12.78 32.35
CA MET A 373 -3.08 -12.49 31.38
C MET A 373 -2.14 -13.69 31.34
N HIS A 374 -2.08 -14.36 30.19
CA HIS A 374 -1.36 -15.61 30.04
C HIS A 374 0.13 -15.35 29.74
N SER A 375 0.96 -15.43 30.79
CA SER A 375 2.42 -15.29 30.67
C SER A 375 3.07 -16.36 29.76
N GLY A 376 2.41 -17.49 29.50
CA GLY A 376 2.87 -18.51 28.55
C GLY A 376 2.97 -18.02 27.10
N ASN A 377 2.10 -17.11 26.67
CA ASN A 377 2.07 -16.60 25.29
C ASN A 377 3.28 -15.71 24.96
N PHE A 378 4.04 -15.27 25.98
CA PHE A 378 5.29 -14.53 25.80
C PHE A 378 6.33 -15.32 24.99
N PHE A 379 6.38 -16.64 25.16
CA PHE A 379 7.26 -17.48 24.35
C PHE A 379 6.86 -17.52 22.88
N ILE A 380 5.55 -17.51 22.61
CA ILE A 380 5.02 -17.57 21.26
C ILE A 380 5.42 -16.31 20.50
N VAL A 381 5.27 -15.11 21.10
CA VAL A 381 5.67 -13.85 20.44
C VAL A 381 7.18 -13.73 20.23
N VAL A 382 8.00 -14.14 21.19
CA VAL A 382 9.48 -14.14 21.03
C VAL A 382 9.90 -15.15 19.96
N PHE A 383 9.37 -16.38 20.00
CA PHE A 383 9.68 -17.42 19.03
C PHE A 383 9.18 -17.06 17.62
N SER A 384 7.95 -16.56 17.46
CA SER A 384 7.40 -16.20 16.15
C SER A 384 8.18 -15.05 15.53
N THR A 385 8.58 -14.05 16.32
CA THR A 385 9.43 -12.94 15.87
C THR A 385 10.80 -13.45 15.41
N LEU A 386 11.50 -14.23 16.26
CA LEU A 386 12.81 -14.78 15.92
C LEU A 386 12.74 -15.70 14.70
N PHE A 387 11.76 -16.60 14.64
CA PHE A 387 11.54 -17.50 13.51
C PHE A 387 11.28 -16.71 12.22
N SER A 388 10.43 -15.68 12.25
CA SER A 388 10.16 -14.82 11.08
C SER A 388 11.42 -14.13 10.58
N ARG A 389 12.26 -13.62 11.49
CA ARG A 389 13.52 -12.95 11.15
C ARG A 389 14.61 -13.88 10.64
N VAL A 390 14.67 -15.11 11.14
CA VAL A 390 15.64 -16.14 10.68
C VAL A 390 15.19 -16.77 9.35
N SER A 391 13.89 -17.00 9.17
CA SER A 391 13.34 -17.58 7.93
C SER A 391 13.18 -16.56 6.81
N GLY A 392 13.03 -15.27 7.13
CA GLY A 392 12.76 -14.22 6.15
C GLY A 392 11.30 -14.18 5.68
N ILE A 393 10.35 -14.68 6.48
CA ILE A 393 8.91 -14.50 6.21
C ILE A 393 8.56 -13.02 6.30
N VAL A 394 7.88 -12.50 5.29
CA VAL A 394 7.44 -11.10 5.17
C VAL A 394 5.91 -11.05 5.11
N PRO A 395 5.18 -10.22 5.89
CA PRO A 395 5.65 -9.30 6.95
C PRO A 395 6.19 -10.00 8.22
N GLY A 396 6.00 -11.32 8.33
CA GLY A 396 6.33 -12.08 9.52
C GLY A 396 5.10 -12.51 10.34
N LEU A 397 5.36 -13.32 11.36
CA LEU A 397 4.37 -13.97 12.22
C LEU A 397 4.09 -13.12 13.47
N ILE A 398 2.94 -12.45 13.46
CA ILE A 398 2.42 -11.60 14.53
C ILE A 398 1.57 -12.48 15.46
N LEU A 399 2.25 -13.30 16.27
CA LEU A 399 1.62 -14.29 17.15
C LEU A 399 1.89 -13.99 18.62
N GLY A 400 1.03 -14.52 19.49
CA GLY A 400 1.05 -14.31 20.93
C GLY A 400 0.07 -13.22 21.37
N SER A 401 -1.05 -13.65 21.96
CA SER A 401 -1.98 -12.76 22.67
C SER A 401 -1.44 -12.47 24.09
N PRO A 402 -1.48 -11.22 24.57
CA PRO A 402 -1.18 -10.88 25.96
C PRO A 402 -2.29 -11.28 26.95
N ALA A 403 -3.50 -11.58 26.45
CA ALA A 403 -4.69 -11.94 27.22
C ALA A 403 -5.08 -13.42 27.02
N GLY A 404 -5.87 -13.95 27.95
CA GLY A 404 -6.54 -15.24 27.81
C GLY A 404 -7.36 -15.54 29.06
N ILE A 405 -8.59 -16.04 28.91
CA ILE A 405 -9.42 -16.49 30.03
C ILE A 405 -8.89 -17.83 30.58
N GLU A 406 -8.69 -17.89 31.90
CA GLU A 406 -8.50 -19.18 32.58
C GLU A 406 -9.86 -19.81 32.86
N ASP A 407 -10.11 -20.90 32.15
CA ASP A 407 -10.97 -22.04 32.51
C ASP A 407 -12.32 -21.74 33.19
N VAL A 408 -13.36 -21.62 32.35
CA VAL A 408 -14.71 -22.06 32.71
C VAL A 408 -15.13 -23.14 31.70
N GLN A 409 -14.57 -24.34 31.83
CA GLN A 409 -15.07 -25.54 31.17
C GLN A 409 -16.50 -25.88 31.62
N ASP A 410 -17.49 -25.21 31.03
CA ASP A 410 -18.85 -25.73 30.91
C ASP A 410 -18.90 -26.64 29.66
N PRO A 411 -18.87 -27.98 29.81
CA PRO A 411 -18.83 -28.91 28.69
C PRO A 411 -20.11 -28.85 27.81
N GLY A 412 -21.18 -28.19 28.25
CA GLY A 412 -22.39 -27.98 27.46
C GLY A 412 -22.30 -26.81 26.48
N VAL A 413 -21.42 -25.83 26.71
CA VAL A 413 -21.40 -24.55 25.95
C VAL A 413 -20.11 -24.33 25.17
N GLY A 414 -18.98 -24.93 25.58
CA GLY A 414 -17.65 -24.72 24.99
C GLY A 414 -17.61 -24.68 23.45
N LYS A 415 -18.19 -25.69 22.77
CA LYS A 415 -18.21 -25.78 21.29
C LYS A 415 -18.85 -24.58 20.58
N TYR A 416 -19.78 -23.89 21.24
CA TYR A 416 -20.39 -22.67 20.70
C TYR A 416 -19.56 -21.43 21.03
N LEU A 417 -18.83 -21.42 22.15
CA LEU A 417 -17.87 -20.36 22.48
C LEU A 417 -16.71 -20.39 21.48
N ASP A 418 -16.12 -21.56 21.21
CA ASP A 418 -15.04 -21.74 20.22
C ASP A 418 -15.42 -21.12 18.85
N LEU A 419 -16.62 -21.43 18.36
CA LEU A 419 -17.11 -20.94 17.08
C LEU A 419 -17.38 -19.43 17.10
N LEU A 420 -17.95 -18.90 18.18
CA LEU A 420 -18.26 -17.48 18.31
C LEU A 420 -17.00 -16.62 18.50
N GLY A 421 -15.99 -17.13 19.21
CA GLY A 421 -14.68 -16.52 19.38
C GLY A 421 -13.91 -16.37 18.06
N ILE A 422 -13.83 -17.46 17.29
CA ILE A 422 -13.24 -17.43 15.94
C ILE A 422 -14.02 -16.49 15.01
N LEU A 423 -15.36 -16.53 15.02
CA LEU A 423 -16.17 -15.64 14.18
C LEU A 423 -16.03 -14.16 14.58
N SER A 424 -15.88 -13.84 15.87
CA SER A 424 -15.66 -12.46 16.32
C SER A 424 -14.27 -11.96 15.91
N THR A 425 -13.24 -12.80 16.03
CA THR A 425 -11.87 -12.50 15.58
C THR A 425 -11.80 -12.27 14.07
N ILE A 426 -12.41 -13.14 13.26
CA ILE A 426 -12.54 -12.95 11.80
C ILE A 426 -13.27 -11.64 11.49
N THR A 427 -14.36 -11.35 12.19
CA THR A 427 -15.17 -10.14 11.95
C THR A 427 -14.37 -8.87 12.24
N VAL A 428 -13.64 -8.81 13.36
CA VAL A 428 -12.79 -7.66 13.70
C VAL A 428 -11.62 -7.53 12.74
N ALA A 429 -10.99 -8.63 12.34
CA ALA A 429 -9.88 -8.63 11.38
C ALA A 429 -10.33 -8.07 10.01
N LEU A 430 -11.44 -8.58 9.46
CA LEU A 430 -11.98 -8.13 8.18
C LEU A 430 -12.50 -6.69 8.24
N LEU A 431 -13.17 -6.31 9.34
CA LEU A 431 -13.61 -4.93 9.54
C LEU A 431 -12.40 -3.97 9.57
N ALA A 432 -11.32 -4.33 10.28
CA ALA A 432 -10.10 -3.53 10.29
C ALA A 432 -9.48 -3.42 8.88
N TRP A 433 -9.45 -4.53 8.12
CA TRP A 433 -8.97 -4.54 6.73
C TRP A 433 -9.76 -3.58 5.84
N PHE A 434 -11.10 -3.63 5.88
CA PHE A 434 -11.97 -2.74 5.09
C PHE A 434 -11.93 -1.28 5.54
N LEU A 435 -11.63 -0.99 6.81
CA LEU A 435 -11.51 0.37 7.32
C LEU A 435 -10.12 0.99 7.07
N ALA A 436 -9.07 0.19 6.86
CA ALA A 436 -7.70 0.69 6.64
C ALA A 436 -7.58 1.76 5.51
N PRO A 437 -8.22 1.60 4.31
CA PRO A 437 -8.14 2.60 3.23
C PRO A 437 -8.93 3.89 3.50
N LEU A 438 -9.72 3.98 4.57
CA LEU A 438 -10.38 5.23 4.96
C LEU A 438 -9.41 6.23 5.59
N PHE A 439 -8.23 5.76 5.99
CA PHE A 439 -7.12 6.59 6.44
C PHE A 439 -6.15 6.83 5.28
N GLY A 440 -5.41 7.96 5.33
CA GLY A 440 -4.41 8.27 4.30
C GLY A 440 -3.35 7.16 4.18
N SER A 441 -2.81 6.97 2.97
CA SER A 441 -1.81 5.92 2.65
C SER A 441 -0.69 5.83 3.68
N ASP A 442 -0.22 6.98 4.15
CA ASP A 442 0.92 7.12 5.06
C ASP A 442 0.52 7.50 6.49
N ALA A 443 -0.77 7.45 6.81
CA ALA A 443 -1.24 7.65 8.17
C ALA A 443 -0.89 6.45 9.06
N TRP A 444 -0.48 6.72 10.30
CA TRP A 444 -0.26 5.69 11.32
C TRP A 444 -1.48 4.75 11.51
N PHE A 445 -2.70 5.30 11.43
CA PHE A 445 -3.93 4.52 11.51
C PHE A 445 -4.08 3.49 10.39
N ASN A 446 -3.61 3.76 9.16
CA ASN A 446 -3.61 2.76 8.09
C ASN A 446 -2.73 1.56 8.50
N THR A 447 -1.51 1.80 8.99
CA THR A 447 -0.67 0.72 9.52
C THR A 447 -1.33 -0.02 10.69
N LEU A 448 -1.91 0.67 11.68
CA LEU A 448 -2.60 0.04 12.81
C LEU A 448 -3.72 -0.91 12.35
N PHE A 449 -4.56 -0.47 11.40
CA PHE A 449 -5.69 -1.26 10.93
C PHE A 449 -5.25 -2.47 10.09
N LEU A 450 -4.20 -2.32 9.26
CA LEU A 450 -3.58 -3.46 8.57
C LEU A 450 -2.93 -4.45 9.56
N LEU A 451 -2.35 -3.97 10.66
CA LEU A 451 -1.80 -4.82 11.72
C LEU A 451 -2.87 -5.55 12.53
N ILE A 452 -4.02 -4.92 12.82
CA ILE A 452 -5.17 -5.59 13.45
C ILE A 452 -5.69 -6.70 12.54
N PHE A 453 -5.83 -6.44 11.24
CA PHE A 453 -6.15 -7.48 10.26
C PHE A 453 -5.11 -8.59 10.25
N ALA A 454 -3.81 -8.25 10.24
CA ALA A 454 -2.71 -9.20 10.20
C ALA A 454 -2.68 -10.14 11.41
N ALA A 455 -2.72 -9.58 12.62
CA ALA A 455 -2.82 -10.35 13.85
C ALA A 455 -4.09 -11.23 13.82
N GLY A 456 -5.25 -10.67 13.46
CA GLY A 456 -6.52 -11.38 13.47
C GLY A 456 -6.60 -12.57 12.50
N ILE A 457 -6.14 -12.40 11.25
CA ILE A 457 -6.17 -13.49 10.26
C ILE A 457 -5.12 -14.57 10.55
N GLN A 458 -3.95 -14.18 11.09
CA GLN A 458 -2.94 -15.14 11.53
C GLN A 458 -3.40 -15.93 12.76
N THR A 459 -3.93 -15.27 13.80
CA THR A 459 -4.54 -15.93 14.96
C THR A 459 -5.62 -16.91 14.52
N THR A 460 -6.54 -16.48 13.64
CA THR A 460 -7.59 -17.36 13.08
C THR A 460 -7.00 -18.61 12.40
N PHE A 461 -5.95 -18.45 11.60
CA PHE A 461 -5.30 -19.57 10.91
C PHE A 461 -4.71 -20.59 11.90
N PHE A 462 -3.97 -20.12 12.92
CA PHE A 462 -3.34 -21.01 13.89
C PHE A 462 -4.33 -21.63 14.87
N GLU A 463 -5.29 -20.87 15.41
CA GLU A 463 -6.30 -21.40 16.33
C GLU A 463 -7.29 -22.37 15.68
N MET A 464 -7.48 -22.28 14.36
CA MET A 464 -8.30 -23.24 13.62
C MET A 464 -7.55 -24.54 13.28
N LEU A 465 -6.26 -24.69 13.63
CA LEU A 465 -5.61 -26.00 13.59
C LEU A 465 -6.34 -26.98 14.53
N PRO A 466 -6.64 -28.22 14.10
CA PRO A 466 -7.44 -29.15 14.87
C PRO A 466 -6.53 -29.89 15.87
N ILE A 467 -5.93 -29.16 16.79
CA ILE A 467 -5.03 -29.64 17.85
C ILE A 467 -5.69 -29.38 19.20
N SER A 468 -5.49 -30.27 20.18
CA SER A 468 -5.93 -30.05 21.57
C SER A 468 -5.57 -28.65 22.07
N TYR A 469 -6.48 -28.05 22.85
CA TYR A 469 -6.40 -26.67 23.39
C TYR A 469 -6.56 -25.52 22.37
N LEU A 470 -6.91 -25.80 21.11
CA LEU A 470 -7.26 -24.78 20.11
C LEU A 470 -8.73 -24.91 19.66
N HIS A 471 -9.36 -23.77 19.33
CA HIS A 471 -10.74 -23.68 18.84
C HIS A 471 -11.05 -24.63 17.68
N GLY A 472 -10.06 -24.88 16.81
CA GLY A 472 -10.12 -25.83 15.71
C GLY A 472 -10.52 -27.24 16.11
N LYS A 473 -10.08 -27.78 17.26
CA LYS A 473 -10.48 -29.13 17.72
C LYS A 473 -11.97 -29.17 18.06
N GLY A 474 -12.47 -28.18 18.79
CA GLY A 474 -13.89 -28.08 19.17
C GLY A 474 -14.80 -27.93 17.95
N ILE A 475 -14.45 -27.05 17.02
CA ILE A 475 -15.21 -26.80 15.78
C ILE A 475 -15.13 -28.01 14.83
N PHE A 476 -13.98 -28.68 14.71
CA PHE A 476 -13.85 -29.92 13.91
C PHE A 476 -14.71 -31.06 14.44
N GLN A 477 -14.74 -31.24 15.77
CA GLN A 477 -15.60 -32.23 16.44
C GLN A 477 -17.09 -31.88 16.36
N PHE A 478 -17.44 -30.58 16.33
CA PHE A 478 -18.81 -30.12 16.15
C PHE A 478 -19.30 -30.37 14.72
N ASN A 479 -18.57 -29.87 13.71
CA ASN A 479 -18.90 -30.08 12.30
C ASN A 479 -17.67 -29.88 11.41
N ARG A 480 -17.15 -30.99 10.87
CA ARG A 480 -15.98 -31.02 9.96
C ARG A 480 -16.13 -30.16 8.71
N ILE A 481 -17.36 -29.96 8.20
CA ILE A 481 -17.60 -29.13 7.01
C ILE A 481 -17.53 -27.64 7.37
N ILE A 482 -18.12 -27.24 8.50
CA ILE A 482 -18.00 -25.85 9.00
C ILE A 482 -16.53 -25.54 9.29
N TRP A 483 -15.81 -26.44 9.95
CA TRP A 483 -14.37 -26.32 10.16
C TRP A 483 -13.61 -26.17 8.85
N LEU A 484 -13.83 -27.07 7.87
CA LEU A 484 -13.14 -27.05 6.58
C LEU A 484 -13.37 -25.75 5.81
N VAL A 485 -14.62 -25.26 5.77
CA VAL A 485 -14.97 -24.01 5.10
C VAL A 485 -14.32 -22.81 5.77
N LEU A 486 -14.38 -22.72 7.11
CA LEU A 486 -13.79 -21.60 7.84
C LEU A 486 -12.26 -21.60 7.78
N PHE A 487 -11.60 -22.75 7.95
CA PHE A 487 -10.15 -22.89 7.84
C PHE A 487 -9.66 -22.61 6.41
N ALA A 488 -10.32 -23.15 5.39
CA ALA A 488 -9.95 -22.88 4.01
C ALA A 488 -10.17 -21.41 3.62
N LEU A 489 -11.24 -20.77 4.09
CA LEU A 489 -11.49 -19.35 3.83
C LEU A 489 -10.46 -18.44 4.51
N SER A 490 -10.18 -18.65 5.80
CA SER A 490 -9.18 -17.85 6.53
C SER A 490 -7.77 -18.06 5.97
N THR A 491 -7.42 -19.31 5.62
CA THR A 491 -6.15 -19.65 4.97
C THR A 491 -6.03 -19.00 3.59
N ALA A 492 -7.09 -19.02 2.78
CA ALA A 492 -7.08 -18.39 1.45
C ALA A 492 -6.87 -16.86 1.55
N ILE A 493 -7.50 -16.21 2.53
CA ILE A 493 -7.32 -14.78 2.79
C ILE A 493 -5.88 -14.51 3.26
N PHE A 494 -5.35 -15.27 4.22
CA PHE A 494 -3.97 -15.13 4.70
C PHE A 494 -2.92 -15.34 3.59
N LEU A 495 -3.12 -16.35 2.74
CA LEU A 495 -2.32 -16.56 1.54
C LEU A 495 -2.41 -15.35 0.59
N GLN A 496 -3.63 -14.90 0.26
CA GLN A 496 -3.86 -13.81 -0.68
C GLN A 496 -3.30 -12.45 -0.21
N THR A 497 -3.27 -12.19 1.10
CA THR A 497 -2.87 -10.88 1.62
C THR A 497 -1.43 -10.79 2.12
N MET A 498 -0.74 -11.92 2.34
CA MET A 498 0.60 -11.92 2.97
C MET A 498 1.56 -12.95 2.36
N LEU A 499 1.18 -14.23 2.28
CA LEU A 499 2.14 -15.27 1.90
C LEU A 499 2.35 -15.41 0.38
N ASN A 500 1.31 -15.16 -0.41
CA ASN A 500 1.35 -15.23 -1.87
C ASN A 500 0.40 -14.22 -2.53
N PRO A 501 0.69 -12.92 -2.45
CA PRO A 501 -0.13 -11.88 -3.06
C PRO A 501 -0.03 -11.84 -4.60
N ASN A 502 1.05 -12.38 -5.19
CA ASN A 502 1.43 -12.16 -6.59
C ASN A 502 1.68 -13.45 -7.42
N GLY A 503 1.82 -14.63 -6.81
CA GLY A 503 2.23 -15.85 -7.51
C GLY A 503 1.06 -16.71 -7.96
N ALA A 504 1.05 -17.10 -9.24
CA ALA A 504 0.01 -17.91 -9.87
C ALA A 504 0.51 -19.32 -10.20
N PHE A 505 -0.28 -20.33 -9.85
CA PHE A 505 -0.01 -21.75 -10.04
C PHE A 505 1.39 -22.14 -9.54
N ILE A 506 2.27 -22.59 -10.45
CA ILE A 506 3.64 -23.01 -10.13
C ILE A 506 4.49 -21.83 -9.67
N SER A 507 4.26 -20.60 -10.16
CA SER A 507 5.08 -19.44 -9.78
C SER A 507 4.88 -19.01 -8.32
N ALA A 508 3.79 -19.43 -7.66
CA ALA A 508 3.62 -19.27 -6.22
C ALA A 508 4.75 -19.93 -5.42
N PHE A 509 5.29 -21.06 -5.89
CA PHE A 509 6.40 -21.76 -5.23
C PHE A 509 7.77 -21.07 -5.42
N ASN A 510 7.84 -19.99 -6.19
CA ASN A 510 9.01 -19.11 -6.23
C ASN A 510 8.96 -18.04 -5.11
N SER A 511 7.80 -17.84 -4.45
CA SER A 511 7.67 -16.94 -3.30
C SER A 511 8.40 -17.54 -2.08
N PRO A 512 9.34 -16.83 -1.44
CA PRO A 512 10.03 -17.32 -0.23
C PRO A 512 9.04 -17.74 0.87
N ASN A 513 7.97 -16.96 1.07
CA ASN A 513 6.90 -17.24 2.02
C ASN A 513 6.24 -18.62 1.76
N ILE A 514 5.97 -18.98 0.49
CA ILE A 514 5.36 -20.27 0.14
C ILE A 514 6.36 -21.43 0.26
N VAL A 515 7.64 -21.20 -0.06
CA VAL A 515 8.69 -22.21 0.18
C VAL A 515 8.79 -22.52 1.67
N ILE A 516 8.84 -21.50 2.52
CA ILE A 516 8.94 -21.67 3.98
C ILE A 516 7.68 -22.33 4.54
N LEU A 517 6.49 -21.87 4.12
CA LEU A 517 5.21 -22.52 4.48
C LEU A 517 5.22 -24.01 4.11
N SER A 518 5.64 -24.34 2.88
CA SER A 518 5.72 -25.72 2.40
C SER A 518 6.67 -26.57 3.24
N ILE A 519 7.85 -26.03 3.58
CA ILE A 519 8.83 -26.71 4.45
C ILE A 519 8.24 -26.94 5.85
N THR A 520 7.61 -25.92 6.46
CA THR A 520 6.99 -26.03 7.78
C THR A 520 5.83 -27.03 7.79
N VAL A 521 4.99 -27.04 6.76
CA VAL A 521 3.88 -28.00 6.59
C VAL A 521 4.41 -29.43 6.44
N ILE A 522 5.41 -29.64 5.58
CA ILE A 522 6.04 -30.96 5.39
C ILE A 522 6.68 -31.44 6.71
N ALA A 523 7.40 -30.56 7.42
CA ALA A 523 8.01 -30.87 8.71
C ALA A 523 6.96 -31.24 9.77
N PHE A 524 5.83 -30.53 9.82
CA PHE A 524 4.70 -30.88 10.68
C PHE A 524 4.10 -32.25 10.33
N CYS A 525 3.83 -32.53 9.05
CA CYS A 525 3.29 -33.82 8.62
C CYS A 525 4.23 -34.99 8.96
N LEU A 526 5.55 -34.80 8.73
CA LEU A 526 6.58 -35.78 9.11
C LEU A 526 6.66 -35.96 10.63
N PHE A 527 6.57 -34.88 11.41
CA PHE A 527 6.55 -34.94 12.88
C PHE A 527 5.33 -35.72 13.39
N CYS A 528 4.12 -35.42 12.92
CA CYS A 528 2.90 -36.15 13.30
C CYS A 528 3.01 -37.64 12.97
N THR A 529 3.50 -37.98 11.77
CA THR A 529 3.70 -39.37 11.33
C THR A 529 4.75 -40.10 12.17
N GLY A 530 5.90 -39.44 12.41
CA GLY A 530 7.00 -40.01 13.19
C GLY A 530 6.65 -40.21 14.66
N MET A 531 5.92 -39.27 15.25
CA MET A 531 5.45 -39.34 16.64
C MET A 531 4.40 -40.44 16.82
N TRP A 532 3.43 -40.56 15.89
CA TRP A 532 2.48 -41.67 15.87
C TRP A 532 3.19 -43.02 15.76
N PHE A 533 4.17 -43.15 14.85
CA PHE A 533 4.93 -44.40 14.70
C PHE A 533 5.81 -44.72 15.92
N TYR A 534 6.42 -43.71 16.56
CA TYR A 534 7.22 -43.88 17.76
C TYR A 534 6.39 -44.45 18.91
N LEU A 535 5.22 -43.86 19.17
CA LEU A 535 4.31 -44.27 20.25
C LEU A 535 3.78 -45.70 20.00
N GLN A 536 3.32 -45.99 18.78
CA GLN A 536 2.93 -47.36 18.34
C GLN A 536 4.03 -48.44 18.50
N GLN A 537 5.31 -48.04 18.58
CA GLN A 537 6.43 -48.96 18.80
C GLN A 537 6.79 -49.12 20.29
N LEU A 538 6.28 -48.26 21.18
CA LEU A 538 6.35 -48.44 22.63
C LEU A 538 5.34 -49.49 23.08
N ASP A 539 4.08 -49.41 22.60
CA ASP A 539 3.03 -50.39 22.87
C ASP A 539 3.50 -51.82 22.58
N LYS A 540 4.06 -52.05 21.38
CA LYS A 540 4.57 -53.38 20.99
C LYS A 540 5.72 -53.89 21.86
N LYS A 541 6.45 -53.01 22.54
CA LYS A 541 7.52 -53.41 23.47
C LYS A 541 6.98 -53.76 24.84
N SER A 542 6.01 -52.99 25.34
CA SER A 542 5.35 -53.29 26.63
C SER A 542 4.66 -54.66 26.60
N VAL A 543 3.88 -54.93 25.56
CA VAL A 543 3.17 -56.21 25.33
C VAL A 543 4.12 -57.39 25.07
N ALA A 544 5.38 -57.15 24.70
CA ALA A 544 6.40 -58.18 24.52
C ALA A 544 7.23 -58.46 25.80
N THR A 545 6.95 -57.74 26.89
CA THR A 545 7.63 -57.88 28.19
C THR A 545 6.71 -58.37 29.32
N GLU A 546 5.42 -58.55 29.04
CA GLU A 546 4.46 -59.33 29.85
C GLU A 546 4.40 -60.80 29.37
#